data_AF-A0A3A8QP25-F1
#
_entry.id   AF-A0A3A8QP25-F1
#
_cell.length_a   1.000
_cell.length_b   1.000
_cell.length_c   1.000
_cell.angle_alpha   90.00
_cell.angle_beta   90.00
_cell.angle_gamma   90.00
#
_symmetry.space_group_name_H-M   'P 1'
#
loop_
_entity.id
_entity.type
_entity.pdbx_description
1 polymer ?
#
loop_
_entity_poly.entity_id
_entity_poly.type
_entity_poly.pdbx_seq_one_letter_code
_entity_poly.pdbx_strand_id
1 'polypeptide(L)'
;MSGGGWRSMDVQPRLDHREAKALFLALADEQLPAPQEQAVRSHLDGCEECRQGWDRYARTVERVRSVEREKAPPALASLVAARVRRQRRFGLKGLHLAHANHRFPVEVLIPLLLAAAVGAFLLMSS
;
A
#
# COMPACT_ATOMS: atom_id res chain seq x y z
N MET A 1 34.45 -5.39 11.32
CA MET A 1 33.77 -5.05 10.04
C MET A 1 32.31 -4.80 10.37
N SER A 2 31.95 -3.53 10.48
CA SER A 2 30.59 -3.06 10.78
C SER A 2 29.87 -2.77 9.47
N GLY A 3 28.66 -3.32 9.29
CA GLY A 3 27.82 -3.09 8.11
C GLY A 3 26.40 -2.81 8.57
N GLY A 4 25.95 -1.58 8.37
CA GLY A 4 24.80 -0.96 9.04
C GLY A 4 23.46 -1.66 8.84
N GLY A 5 22.83 -2.01 9.95
CA GLY A 5 21.40 -2.26 10.00
C GLY A 5 20.66 -0.93 9.83
N TRP A 6 19.90 -0.81 8.75
CA TRP A 6 18.95 0.28 8.57
C TRP A 6 17.86 0.11 9.63
N ARG A 7 18.07 0.78 10.76
CA ARG A 7 17.06 0.92 11.80
C ARG A 7 16.07 1.96 11.26
N SER A 8 14.99 1.48 10.63
CA SER A 8 13.82 2.31 10.33
C SER A 8 13.48 3.05 11.62
N MET A 9 13.61 4.37 11.62
CA MET A 9 13.06 5.18 12.69
C MET A 9 11.55 5.03 12.59
N ASP A 10 10.99 4.24 13.51
CA ASP A 10 9.55 4.16 13.77
C ASP A 10 9.10 5.51 14.35
N VAL A 11 9.04 6.53 13.50
CA VAL A 11 8.31 7.76 13.80
C VAL A 11 6.85 7.34 13.79
N GLN A 12 6.28 7.10 14.98
CA GLN A 12 4.83 6.91 15.10
C GLN A 12 4.16 8.12 14.42
N PRO A 13 3.41 7.90 13.32
CA PRO A 13 2.70 8.98 12.67
C PRO A 13 1.73 9.57 13.69
N ARG A 14 1.93 10.83 14.08
CA ARG A 14 0.92 11.56 14.86
C ARG A 14 -0.21 11.85 13.88
N LEU A 15 -1.27 11.05 13.94
CA LEU A 15 -2.44 11.21 13.10
C LEU A 15 -3.24 12.42 13.56
N ASP A 16 -3.71 13.22 12.61
CA ASP A 16 -4.79 14.15 12.89
C ASP A 16 -6.17 13.45 12.91
N HIS A 17 -7.22 14.16 13.34
CA HIS A 17 -8.56 13.59 13.41
C HIS A 17 -9.11 13.14 12.05
N ARG A 18 -8.74 13.83 10.98
CA ARG A 18 -9.23 13.55 9.62
C ARG A 18 -8.54 12.30 9.07
N GLU A 19 -7.24 12.18 9.25
CA GLU A 19 -6.43 11.03 8.88
C GLU A 19 -6.88 9.78 9.64
N ALA A 20 -7.09 9.90 10.96
CA ALA A 20 -7.60 8.80 11.77
C ALA A 20 -8.97 8.31 11.25
N LYS A 21 -9.91 9.23 10.96
CA LYS A 21 -11.24 8.90 10.41
C LYS A 21 -11.15 8.27 9.02
N ALA A 22 -10.21 8.71 8.18
CA ALA A 22 -10.01 8.14 6.85
C ALA A 22 -9.58 6.66 6.90
N LEU A 23 -8.93 6.24 7.98
CA LEU A 23 -8.44 4.88 8.16
C LEU A 23 -9.48 3.91 8.74
N PHE A 24 -10.68 4.37 9.13
CA PHE A 24 -11.70 3.51 9.75
C PHE A 24 -12.14 2.35 8.86
N LEU A 25 -12.31 2.59 7.55
CA LEU A 25 -12.70 1.54 6.61
C LEU A 25 -11.67 0.41 6.59
N ALA A 26 -10.40 0.77 6.37
CA ALA A 26 -9.31 -0.20 6.34
C ALA A 26 -9.09 -0.87 7.70
N LEU A 27 -9.31 -0.16 8.81
CA LEU A 27 -9.25 -0.74 10.15
C LEU A 27 -10.34 -1.79 10.37
N ALA A 28 -11.59 -1.52 9.95
CA ALA A 28 -12.70 -2.46 10.13
C ALA A 28 -12.60 -3.70 9.25
N ASP A 29 -11.95 -3.58 8.10
CA ASP A 29 -11.70 -4.70 7.18
C ASP A 29 -10.39 -5.43 7.48
N GLU A 30 -9.66 -5.04 8.54
CA GLU A 30 -8.35 -5.61 8.91
C GLU A 30 -7.29 -5.50 7.80
N GLN A 31 -7.35 -4.42 7.00
CA GLN A 31 -6.48 -4.18 5.84
C GLN A 31 -5.38 -3.14 6.10
N LEU A 32 -5.22 -2.67 7.34
CA LEU A 32 -4.14 -1.75 7.69
C LEU A 32 -2.81 -2.49 7.88
N PRO A 33 -1.69 -1.96 7.36
CA PRO A 33 -0.36 -2.38 7.78
C PRO A 33 -0.17 -2.16 9.29
N ALA A 34 0.54 -3.08 9.97
CA ALA A 34 0.73 -3.03 11.42
C ALA A 34 1.18 -1.67 12.00
N PRO A 35 2.08 -0.89 11.36
CA PRO A 35 2.45 0.43 11.86
C PRO A 35 1.30 1.44 11.84
N GLN A 36 0.44 1.39 10.82
CA GLN A 36 -0.71 2.28 10.68
C GLN A 36 -1.83 1.87 11.63
N GLU A 37 -2.05 0.57 11.80
CA GLU A 37 -3.00 0.06 12.78
C GLU A 37 -2.63 0.53 14.19
N GLN A 38 -1.36 0.40 14.58
CA GLN A 38 -0.89 0.86 15.88
C GLN A 38 -1.08 2.38 16.04
N ALA A 39 -0.77 3.18 15.01
CA ALA A 39 -0.96 4.63 15.05
C ALA A 39 -2.43 5.03 15.28
N VAL A 40 -3.36 4.39 14.56
CA VAL A 40 -4.80 4.65 14.72
C VAL A 40 -5.28 4.21 16.10
N ARG A 41 -4.87 3.03 16.57
CA ARG A 41 -5.24 2.53 17.91
C ARG A 41 -4.75 3.48 19.01
N SER A 42 -3.48 3.89 18.96
CA SER A 42 -2.92 4.88 19.89
C SER A 42 -3.70 6.21 19.86
N HIS A 43 -4.14 6.68 18.69
CA HIS A 43 -4.96 7.88 18.56
C HIS A 43 -6.35 7.71 19.18
N LEU A 44 -7.00 6.56 18.96
CA LEU A 44 -8.31 6.25 19.54
C LEU A 44 -8.25 6.15 21.07
N ASP A 45 -7.14 5.65 21.61
CA ASP A 45 -6.91 5.57 23.06
C ASP A 45 -6.77 6.97 23.69
N GLY A 46 -6.24 7.95 22.95
CA GLY A 46 -6.04 9.32 23.42
C GLY A 46 -7.15 10.32 23.06
N CYS A 47 -8.03 10.01 22.11
CA CYS A 47 -9.02 10.96 21.57
C CYS A 47 -10.45 10.43 21.71
N GLU A 48 -11.25 11.07 22.56
CA GLU A 48 -12.66 10.70 22.78
C GLU A 48 -13.53 10.88 21.51
N GLU A 49 -13.37 11.99 20.78
CA GLU A 49 -14.16 12.25 19.56
C GLU A 49 -13.96 11.15 18.51
N CYS A 50 -12.70 10.77 18.26
CA CYS A 50 -12.37 9.72 17.30
C CYS A 50 -12.85 8.36 17.79
N ARG A 51 -12.79 8.08 19.09
CA ARG A 51 -13.32 6.84 19.69
C ARG A 51 -14.83 6.71 19.52
N GLN A 52 -15.59 7.75 19.83
CA GLN A 52 -17.04 7.78 19.60
C GLN A 52 -17.39 7.68 18.10
N GLY A 53 -16.58 8.27 17.23
CA GLY A 53 -16.69 8.11 15.78
C GLY A 53 -16.49 6.66 15.33
N TRP A 54 -15.41 6.04 15.83
CA TRP A 54 -15.08 4.64 15.56
C TRP A 54 -16.18 3.70 16.03
N ASP A 55 -16.67 3.86 17.26
CA ASP A 55 -17.71 3.00 17.82
C ASP A 55 -19.03 3.05 17.03
N ARG A 56 -19.38 4.23 16.49
CA ARG A 56 -20.55 4.38 15.60
C ARG A 56 -20.34 3.67 14.27
N TYR A 57 -19.14 3.82 13.70
CA TYR A 57 -18.76 3.16 12.46
C TYR A 57 -18.76 1.63 12.61
N ALA A 58 -18.06 1.11 13.62
CA ALA A 58 -17.95 -0.31 13.91
C ALA A 58 -19.32 -0.97 14.15
N ARG A 59 -20.21 -0.33 14.93
CA ARG A 59 -21.59 -0.81 15.11
C ARG A 59 -22.39 -0.86 13.81
N THR A 60 -22.15 0.09 12.90
CA THR A 60 -22.81 0.11 11.59
C THR A 60 -22.32 -1.05 10.73
N VAL A 61 -20.99 -1.28 10.70
CA VAL A 61 -20.39 -2.42 9.99
C VAL A 61 -20.93 -3.74 10.53
N GLU A 62 -21.06 -3.88 11.85
CA GLU A 62 -21.59 -5.11 12.47
C GLU A 62 -23.03 -5.39 12.04
N ARG A 63 -23.89 -4.36 12.00
CA ARG A 63 -25.28 -4.49 11.50
C ARG A 63 -25.34 -4.89 10.03
N VAL A 64 -24.42 -4.39 9.20
CA VAL A 64 -24.34 -4.79 7.79
C VAL A 64 -23.87 -6.23 7.67
N ARG A 65 -22.90 -6.66 8.48
CA ARG A 65 -22.39 -8.03 8.49
C ARG A 65 -23.43 -9.05 8.98
N SER A 66 -24.38 -8.63 9.81
CA SER A 66 -25.47 -9.50 10.29
C SER A 66 -26.58 -9.73 9.27
N VAL A 67 -26.60 -9.01 8.15
CA VAL A 67 -27.60 -9.21 7.07
C VAL A 67 -27.39 -10.58 6.42
N GLU A 68 -28.49 -11.23 6.04
CA GLU A 68 -28.45 -12.52 5.35
C GLU A 68 -27.59 -12.40 4.07
N ARG A 69 -26.60 -13.30 3.96
CA ARG A 69 -25.69 -13.32 2.83
C ARG A 69 -26.36 -13.98 1.64
N GLU A 70 -26.68 -13.18 0.64
CA GLU A 70 -27.14 -13.68 -0.66
C GLU A 70 -26.07 -14.57 -1.31
N LYS A 71 -26.51 -15.66 -1.94
CA LYS A 71 -25.56 -16.56 -2.61
C LYS A 71 -24.99 -15.87 -3.84
N ALA A 72 -23.66 -15.88 -3.95
CA ALA A 72 -23.00 -15.44 -5.17
C ALA A 72 -23.46 -16.29 -6.37
N PRO A 73 -23.70 -15.67 -7.55
CA PRO A 73 -24.00 -16.41 -8.76
C PRO A 73 -22.92 -17.46 -9.07
N PRO A 74 -23.29 -18.67 -9.52
CA PRO A 74 -22.35 -19.79 -9.65
C PRO A 74 -21.20 -19.50 -10.63
N ALA A 75 -21.42 -18.66 -11.64
CA ALA A 75 -20.40 -18.26 -12.59
C ALA A 75 -19.46 -17.14 -12.07
N LEU A 76 -19.79 -16.47 -10.96
CA LEU A 76 -19.02 -15.30 -10.51
C LEU A 76 -17.59 -15.68 -10.11
N ALA A 77 -17.43 -16.79 -9.38
CA ALA A 77 -16.12 -17.26 -8.94
C ALA A 77 -15.17 -17.54 -10.12
N SER A 78 -15.68 -18.19 -11.19
CA SER A 78 -14.88 -18.51 -12.36
C SER A 78 -14.51 -17.26 -13.17
N LEU A 79 -15.44 -16.30 -13.30
CA LEU A 79 -15.19 -15.00 -13.95
C LEU A 79 -14.14 -14.17 -13.22
N VAL A 80 -14.24 -14.05 -11.90
CA VAL A 80 -13.27 -13.34 -11.06
C VAL A 80 -11.89 -14.02 -11.16
N ALA A 81 -11.85 -15.34 -11.03
CA ALA A 81 -10.60 -16.10 -11.15
C ALA A 81 -9.94 -15.93 -12.53
N ALA A 82 -10.73 -15.92 -13.61
CA ALA A 82 -10.22 -15.68 -14.96
C ALA A 82 -9.62 -14.26 -15.10
N ARG A 83 -10.29 -13.24 -14.53
CA ARG A 83 -9.79 -11.86 -14.53
C ARG A 83 -8.48 -11.70 -13.74
N VAL A 84 -8.42 -12.26 -12.53
CA VAL A 84 -7.21 -12.21 -11.69
C VAL A 84 -6.03 -12.90 -12.37
N ARG A 85 -6.26 -14.07 -13.00
CA ARG A 85 -5.21 -14.77 -13.77
C ARG A 85 -4.71 -13.93 -14.94
N ARG A 86 -5.59 -13.25 -15.67
CA ARG A 86 -5.21 -12.36 -16.79
C ARG A 86 -4.33 -11.23 -16.29
N GLN A 87 -4.73 -10.52 -15.22
CA GLN A 87 -3.97 -9.41 -14.66
C GLN A 87 -2.58 -9.84 -14.17
N ARG A 88 -2.46 -10.97 -13.47
CA ARG A 88 -1.17 -11.51 -13.02
C ARG A 88 -0.24 -11.89 -14.19
N ARG A 89 -0.78 -12.40 -15.30
CA ARG A 89 0.02 -12.75 -16.49
C ARG A 89 0.66 -11.52 -17.12
N PHE A 90 -0.02 -10.37 -17.14
CA PHE A 90 0.52 -9.14 -17.72
C PHE A 90 1.55 -8.45 -16.80
N GLY A 91 1.42 -8.57 -15.47
CA GLY A 91 2.33 -7.91 -14.52
C GLY A 91 3.78 -8.43 -14.53
N LEU A 92 3.98 -9.75 -14.65
CA LEU A 92 5.33 -10.34 -14.68
C LEU A 92 5.86 -10.58 -16.10
N LYS A 93 5.02 -10.96 -17.06
CA LYS A 93 5.47 -11.15 -18.45
C LYS A 93 5.72 -9.83 -19.17
N GLY A 94 5.03 -8.74 -18.80
CA GLY A 94 5.23 -7.42 -19.40
C GLY A 94 6.65 -6.88 -19.19
N LEU A 95 7.20 -6.99 -17.98
CA LEU A 95 8.60 -6.59 -17.70
C LEU A 95 9.61 -7.47 -18.45
N HIS A 96 9.42 -8.80 -18.43
CA HIS A 96 10.33 -9.72 -19.12
C HIS A 96 10.31 -9.55 -20.64
N LEU A 97 9.15 -9.26 -21.25
CA LEU A 97 9.03 -9.00 -22.68
C LEU A 97 9.56 -7.60 -23.06
N ALA A 98 9.40 -6.59 -22.20
CA ALA A 98 10.01 -5.28 -22.40
C ALA A 98 11.55 -5.35 -22.43
N HIS A 99 12.15 -6.15 -21.54
CA HIS A 99 13.59 -6.43 -21.58
C HIS A 99 14.01 -7.30 -22.78
N ALA A 100 13.17 -8.25 -23.21
CA ALA A 100 13.50 -9.12 -24.34
C ALA A 100 13.43 -8.40 -25.70
N ASN A 101 12.53 -7.42 -25.86
CA ASN A 101 12.31 -6.71 -27.11
C ASN A 101 13.21 -5.47 -27.29
N HIS A 102 13.77 -4.93 -26.21
CA HIS A 102 14.76 -3.87 -26.24
C HIS A 102 16.09 -4.36 -25.66
N ARG A 103 16.92 -4.97 -26.51
CA ARG A 103 18.37 -5.10 -26.28
C ARG A 103 19.00 -3.71 -26.34
N PHE A 104 18.82 -2.91 -25.29
CA PHE A 104 19.68 -1.74 -25.11
C PHE A 104 21.07 -2.24 -24.69
N PRO A 105 22.13 -1.98 -25.49
CA PRO A 105 23.48 -2.33 -25.11
C PRO A 105 23.80 -1.69 -23.75
N VAL A 106 24.24 -2.50 -22.79
CA VAL A 106 24.58 -2.09 -21.42
C VAL A 106 25.64 -0.98 -21.45
N GLU A 107 26.44 -0.97 -22.51
CA GLU A 107 27.45 0.01 -22.87
C GLU A 107 26.90 1.44 -23.00
N VAL A 108 25.61 1.63 -23.29
CA VAL A 108 24.97 2.96 -23.40
C VAL A 108 24.21 3.34 -22.13
N LEU A 109 23.64 2.36 -21.44
CA LEU A 109 22.86 2.59 -20.22
C LEU A 109 23.74 3.11 -19.07
N ILE A 110 24.91 2.50 -18.86
CA ILE A 110 25.81 2.85 -17.74
C ILE A 110 26.33 4.29 -17.88
N PRO A 111 26.87 4.75 -19.03
CA PRO A 111 27.34 6.13 -19.18
C PRO A 111 26.21 7.15 -19.01
N LEU A 112 25.00 6.85 -19.51
CA LEU A 112 23.85 7.74 -19.39
C LEU A 112 23.46 7.95 -17.92
N LEU A 113 23.40 6.86 -17.14
CA LEU A 113 23.09 6.91 -15.71
C LEU A 113 24.16 7.66 -14.92
N LEU A 114 25.44 7.45 -15.25
CA LEU A 114 26.55 8.18 -14.63
C LEU A 114 26.48 9.67 -14.97
N ALA A 115 26.23 10.03 -16.22
CA ALA A 115 26.09 11.43 -16.64
C ALA A 115 24.91 12.12 -15.93
N ALA A 116 23.78 11.44 -15.79
CA ALA A 116 22.63 11.95 -15.06
C ALA A 116 22.93 12.14 -13.56
N ALA A 117 23.62 11.18 -12.93
CA ALA A 117 24.01 11.29 -11.53
C ALA A 117 24.99 12.45 -11.28
N VAL A 118 25.97 12.62 -12.16
CA VAL A 118 26.93 13.74 -12.08
C VAL A 118 26.21 15.08 -12.30
N GLY A 119 25.33 15.17 -13.30
CA GLY A 119 24.55 16.38 -13.54
C GLY A 119 23.67 16.77 -12.35
N ALA A 120 22.99 15.79 -11.75
CA ALA A 120 22.19 16.02 -10.54
C ALA A 120 23.06 16.47 -9.35
N PHE A 121 24.24 15.85 -9.16
CA PHE A 121 25.18 16.25 -8.11
C PHE A 121 25.66 17.70 -8.30
N LEU A 122 26.03 18.07 -9.52
CA LEU A 122 26.48 19.43 -9.85
C LEU A 122 25.38 20.46 -9.58
N LEU A 123 24.15 20.19 -10.02
CA LEU A 123 22.98 21.04 -9.75
C LEU A 123 22.65 21.17 -8.25
N MET A 124 22.92 20.14 -7.46
CA MET A 124 22.70 20.17 -6.02
C MET A 124 23.85 20.85 -5.26
N SER A 125 25.01 21.02 -5.91
CA SER A 125 26.22 21.64 -5.35
C SER A 125 26.43 23.11 -5.75
N SER A 126 25.65 23.62 -6.72
CA SER A 126 25.61 25.03 -7.14
C SER A 126 24.56 25.81 -6.35
#